data_AF-A0A933DRX1-F1
#
_entry.id   AF-A0A933DRX1-F1
#
_cell.length_a   1.000
_cell.length_b   1.000
_cell.length_c   1.000
_cell.angle_alpha   90.00
_cell.angle_beta   90.00
_cell.angle_gamma   90.00
#
_symmetry.space_group_name_H-M   'P 1'
#
loop_
_entity.id
_entity.type
_entity.pdbx_description
1 polymer ?
#
loop_
_entity_poly.entity_id
_entity_poly.type
_entity_poly.pdbx_seq_one_letter_code
_entity_poly.pdbx_strand_id
1 'polypeptide(L)' 'MKQKYLKRFAEFLVIGIVFNIADNLVSLSVVSDTVITLRVVGIVLLLTLPFAVISELIVDGADIFRHHR' A
#
# COMPACT_ATOMS: atom_id res chain seq x y z
N MET A 1 -4.86 4.62 -23.79
CA MET A 1 -5.67 4.09 -22.66
C MET A 1 -4.85 3.24 -21.68
N LYS A 2 -4.30 2.07 -22.05
CA LYS A 2 -3.61 1.16 -21.11
C LYS A 2 -2.45 1.77 -20.30
N GLN A 3 -1.61 2.62 -20.91
CA GLN A 3 -0.47 3.23 -20.19
C GLN A 3 -0.88 4.26 -19.12
N LYS A 4 -2.04 4.92 -19.27
CA LYS A 4 -2.53 5.89 -18.28
C LYS A 4 -3.01 5.19 -17.01
N TYR A 5 -3.69 4.05 -17.16
CA TYR A 5 -4.09 3.20 -16.03
C TYR A 5 -2.87 2.59 -15.33
N LEU A 6 -1.90 2.07 -16.07
CA LEU A 6 -0.70 1.48 -15.47
C LEU A 6 0.12 2.50 -14.65
N LYS A 7 0.20 3.76 -15.11
CA LYS A 7 0.86 4.84 -14.35
C LYS A 7 0.11 5.17 -13.05
N ARG A 8 -1.21 5.34 -13.11
CA ARG A 8 -2.04 5.58 -11.91
C ARG A 8 -1.91 4.42 -10.92
N PHE A 9 -2.02 3.19 -11.42
CA PHE A 9 -1.84 1.98 -10.63
C PHE A 9 -0.50 1.96 -9.91
N ALA A 10 0.59 2.24 -10.63
CA ALA A 10 1.92 2.29 -10.03
C ALA A 10 2.06 3.41 -8.99
N GLU A 11 1.51 4.60 -9.26
CA GLU A 11 1.55 5.73 -8.32
C GLU A 11 0.83 5.40 -7.01
N PHE A 12 -0.40 4.92 -7.09
CA PHE A 12 -1.16 4.57 -5.89
C PHE A 12 -0.62 3.34 -5.17
N LEU A 13 -0.08 2.35 -5.90
CA LEU A 13 0.60 1.21 -5.29
C LEU A 13 1.82 1.67 -4.47
N VAL A 14 2.65 2.57 -5.02
CA VAL A 14 3.82 3.11 -4.32
C VAL A 14 3.40 3.91 -3.10
N ILE A 15 2.42 4.80 -3.23
CA ILE A 15 1.89 5.59 -2.10
C ILE A 15 1.32 4.65 -1.03
N GLY A 16 0.52 3.66 -1.43
CA GLY A 16 -0.06 2.66 -0.55
C GLY A 16 1.00 1.89 0.23
N ILE A 17 2.05 1.41 -0.43
CA ILE A 17 3.18 0.72 0.22
C ILE A 17 3.87 1.65 1.22
N VAL A 18 4.21 2.88 0.82
CA VAL A 18 4.92 3.83 1.69
C VAL A 18 4.11 4.15 2.94
N PHE A 19 2.83 4.49 2.79
CA PHE A 19 1.96 4.80 3.93
C PHE A 19 1.75 3.58 4.82
N ASN A 20 1.51 2.40 4.25
CA ASN A 20 1.33 1.19 5.05
C ASN A 20 2.58 0.84 5.86
N ILE A 21 3.78 0.94 5.26
CA ILE A 21 5.03 0.68 5.99
C ILE A 21 5.20 1.71 7.10
N ALA A 22 5.00 3.00 6.80
CA ALA A 22 5.13 4.05 7.81
C ALA A 22 4.20 3.81 9.00
N ASP A 23 2.90 3.56 8.76
CA ASP A 23 1.92 3.29 9.82
C ASP A 23 2.25 2.04 10.64
N ASN A 24 2.73 0.97 9.99
CA ASN A 24 3.12 -0.25 10.68
C ASN A 24 4.37 -0.02 11.56
N LEU A 25 5.37 0.70 11.07
CA LEU A 25 6.57 1.02 11.84
C LEU A 25 6.25 1.96 13.01
N VAL A 26 5.38 2.96 12.80
CA VAL A 26 4.87 3.82 13.88
C VAL A 26 4.12 2.99 14.91
N SER A 27 3.20 2.13 14.48
CA SER A 27 2.45 1.23 15.37
C SER A 27 3.36 0.33 16.19
N LEU A 28 4.37 -0.28 15.55
CA LEU A 28 5.36 -1.09 16.25
C LEU A 28 6.15 -0.26 17.27
N SER A 29 6.55 0.97 16.94
CA SER A 29 7.29 1.84 17.86
C SER A 29 6.47 2.35 19.05
N VAL A 30 5.14 2.45 18.92
CA VAL A 30 4.25 2.97 19.96
C VAL A 30 3.66 1.87 20.83
N VAL A 31 3.38 0.70 20.25
CA VAL A 31 2.62 -0.37 20.90
C VAL A 31 3.52 -1.53 21.35
N SER A 32 4.72 -1.67 20.78
CA SER A 32 5.61 -2.80 21.02
C SER A 32 6.99 -2.36 21.47
N ASP A 33 7.63 -3.18 22.30
CA ASP A 33 9.06 -3.04 22.64
C ASP A 33 10.00 -3.58 21.53
N THR A 34 9.47 -3.77 20.32
CA THR A 34 10.23 -4.35 19.19
C THR A 34 11.25 -3.35 18.66
N VAL A 35 12.53 -3.73 18.65
CA VAL A 35 13.59 -2.94 18.01
C VAL A 35 13.41 -2.98 16.49
N ILE A 36 13.27 -1.81 15.86
CA ILE A 36 13.15 -1.68 14.41
C ILE A 36 14.50 -2.04 13.77
N THR A 37 14.58 -3.26 13.23
CA THR A 37 15.73 -3.76 12.46
C THR A 37 15.37 -3.87 10.98
N LEU A 38 16.36 -3.99 10.09
CA LEU A 38 16.11 -4.25 8.66
C LEU A 38 15.27 -5.51 8.42
N ARG A 39 15.37 -6.52 9.30
CA ARG A 39 14.49 -7.71 9.26
C ARG A 39 13.03 -7.34 9.51
N VAL A 40 12.76 -6.50 10.51
CA VAL A 40 11.40 -6.02 10.83
C VAL A 40 10.83 -5.22 9.66
N VAL A 41 11.62 -4.30 9.09
CA VAL A 41 11.22 -3.53 7.91
C VAL A 41 10.91 -4.45 6.72
N GLY A 42 11.72 -5.48 6.49
CA GLY A 42 11.48 -6.47 5.44
C GLY A 42 10.19 -7.28 5.65
N ILE A 43 9.87 -7.65 6.90
CA ILE A 43 8.62 -8.33 7.24
C ILE A 43 7.42 -7.39 7.01
N VAL A 44 7.50 -6.15 7.48
CA VAL A 44 6.44 -5.15 7.29
C VAL A 44 6.21 -4.89 5.80
N LEU A 45 7.26 -4.74 4.99
CA LEU A 45 7.15 -4.60 3.54
C LEU A 45 6.42 -5.81 2.92
N LEU A 46 6.80 -7.02 3.31
CA LEU A 46 6.20 -8.24 2.76
C LEU A 46 4.71 -8.39 3.13
N LEU A 47 4.35 -8.00 4.35
CA LEU A 47 2.96 -8.02 4.83
C LEU A 47 2.10 -6.92 4.20
N THR A 48 2.68 -5.75 3.92
CA THR A 48 1.95 -4.60 3.38
C THR A 48 1.70 -4.68 1.88
N LEU A 49 2.51 -5.45 1.15
CA LEU A 49 2.32 -5.70 -0.29
C LEU A 49 0.91 -6.20 -0.70
N PRO A 50 0.35 -7.27 -0.12
CA PRO A 50 -0.99 -7.73 -0.48
C PRO A 50 -2.06 -6.66 -0.22
N PHE A 51 -1.95 -5.90 0.89
CA PHE A 51 -2.89 -4.82 1.19
C PHE A 51 -2.78 -3.67 0.19
N ALA A 52 -1.56 -3.29 -0.21
CA ALA A 52 -1.37 -2.25 -1.20
C ALA A 52 -1.95 -2.64 -2.57
N VAL A 53 -1.76 -3.90 -2.99
CA VAL A 53 -2.33 -4.42 -4.23
C VAL A 53 -3.86 -4.49 -4.16
N ILE A 54 -4.43 -5.00 -3.06
CA ILE A 54 -5.89 -5.10 -2.89
C ILE A 54 -6.53 -3.70 -2.84
N SER A 55 -5.93 -2.77 -2.10
CA SER A 55 -6.41 -1.40 -1.99
C SER A 55 -6.47 -0.74 -3.35
N GLU A 56 -5.43 -0.95 -4.17
CA GLU A 56 -5.41 -0.40 -5.51
C GLU A 56 -6.46 -1.06 -6.43
N LEU A 57 -6.56 -2.39 -6.43
CA LEU A 57 -7.59 -3.09 -7.21
C LEU A 57 -9.02 -2.64 -6.86
N ILE A 58 -9.27 -2.33 -5.58
CA ILE A 58 -10.56 -1.80 -5.11
C ILE A 58 -10.76 -0.35 -5.60
N VAL A 59 -9.76 0.51 -5.48
CA VAL A 59 -9.83 1.93 -5.88
C VAL A 59 -10.00 2.05 -7.40
N ASP A 60 -9.17 1.36 -8.19
CA ASP A 60 -9.27 1.33 -9.65
C ASP A 60 -10.59 0.68 -10.08
N GLY A 61 -11.03 -0.38 -9.40
CA GLY A 61 -12.34 -1.02 -9.61
C GLY A 61 -13.51 -0.07 -9.34
N ALA A 62 -13.44 0.74 -8.29
CA ALA A 62 -14.45 1.75 -7.97
C ALA A 62 -14.49 2.89 -9.01
N ASP A 63 -13.34 3.26 -9.57
CA ASP A 63 -13.26 4.27 -10.63
C ASP A 63 -13.94 3.80 -11.92
N ILE A 64 -13.88 2.48 -12.22
CA ILE A 64 -14.63 1.87 -13.34
C ILE A 64 -16.15 2.04 -13.16
N PHE A 65 -16.68 1.83 -11.94
CA PHE A 65 -18.11 2.01 -11.67
C PHE A 65 -18.57 3.48 -11.66
N ARG A 66 -17.64 4.43 -11.48
CA ARG A 66 -17.95 5.85 -11.38
C ARG A 66 -18.11 6.55 -12.75
N HIS A 67 -17.74 5.91 -13.86
CA HIS A 67 -17.94 6.42 -15.23
C HIS A 67 -19.29 6.07 -15.88
N HIS A 68 -20.21 5.44 -15.14
CA HIS A 68 -21.58 5.12 -15.61
C HIS A 68 -22.69 6.02 -15.02
N ARG A 69 -22.36 7.23 -14.55
CA ARG A 69 -23.36 8.29 -14.28
C ARG A 69 -22.99 9.58 -15.00
#